data_AF-A0A7S2NYL8-F1
#
_entry.id   AF-A0A7S2NYL8-F1
#
_cell.length_a   1.000
_cell.length_b   1.000
_cell.length_c   1.000
_cell.angle_alpha   90.00
_cell.angle_beta   90.00
_cell.angle_gamma   90.00
#
_symmetry.space_group_name_H-M   'P 1'
#
loop_
_entity.id
_entity.type
_entity.pdbx_description
1 polymer ?
#
loop_
_entity_poly.entity_id
_entity_poly.type
_entity_poly.pdbx_seq_one_letter_code
_entity_poly.pdbx_strand_id
1 'polypeptide(L)'
;MQKPSTMSLAEATFSRLALGFTHYEACTSYFMKMDNNYCVNVGMSEYGTTTLAGQTWCYVSNECRDLRGGDRIPDKESFPEVFWPLSRLPTIIRRPLIRIAGYFHTPQPVPRNISWKLCDKGPDRRLRDMLPLEVLEMAESMDSVVGFVTKMAYQRLLPPEHTWDTVKQAVAAGDTAQMPKLLRDAIAAKEPIVVDLDPEGHLGQRIIHGAEVYELEQHCGPEGCGAKQWPFRRGNDVGEL
;
A
#
# COMPACT_ATOMS: atom_id res chain seq x y z
N MET A 1 -4.79 25.05 -23.00
CA MET A 1 -5.40 23.70 -23.07
C MET A 1 -4.30 22.71 -23.42
N GLN A 2 -3.86 21.90 -22.47
CA GLN A 2 -2.86 20.86 -22.70
C GLN A 2 -3.55 19.66 -23.36
N LYS A 3 -3.04 19.22 -24.50
CA LYS A 3 -3.57 18.07 -25.24
C LYS A 3 -3.30 16.81 -24.42
N PRO A 4 -4.28 15.93 -24.17
CA PRO A 4 -4.04 14.69 -23.43
C PRO A 4 -3.00 13.86 -24.20
N SER A 5 -1.90 13.53 -23.54
CA SER A 5 -0.87 12.65 -24.06
C SER A 5 -1.45 11.26 -24.29
N THR A 6 -1.34 10.76 -25.51
CA THR A 6 -1.74 9.40 -25.86
C THR A 6 -0.73 8.41 -25.28
N MET A 7 -1.16 7.68 -24.26
CA MET A 7 -0.38 6.61 -23.62
C MET A 7 -0.03 5.53 -24.65
N SER A 8 1.23 5.12 -24.70
CA SER A 8 1.70 4.10 -25.64
C SER A 8 1.15 2.71 -25.29
N LEU A 9 1.15 1.78 -26.25
CA LEU A 9 0.69 0.41 -26.02
C LEU A 9 1.54 -0.33 -24.96
N ALA A 10 2.83 0.00 -24.85
CA ALA A 10 3.72 -0.53 -23.81
C ALA A 10 3.31 -0.01 -22.42
N GLU A 11 3.03 1.29 -22.30
CA GLU A 11 2.54 1.90 -21.05
C GLU A 11 1.16 1.36 -20.66
N ALA A 12 0.26 1.12 -21.63
CA ALA A 12 -1.06 0.54 -21.38
C ALA A 12 -1.00 -0.93 -20.93
N THR A 13 0.00 -1.68 -21.41
CA THR A 13 0.22 -3.08 -21.03
C THR A 13 0.89 -3.17 -19.66
N PHE A 14 1.88 -2.31 -19.39
CA PHE A 14 2.47 -2.12 -18.06
C PHE A 14 1.42 -1.72 -17.03
N SER A 15 0.54 -0.78 -17.37
CA SER A 15 -0.56 -0.34 -16.51
C SER A 15 -1.53 -1.49 -16.16
N ARG A 16 -1.87 -2.37 -17.10
CA ARG A 16 -2.75 -3.52 -16.80
C ARG A 16 -2.09 -4.58 -15.91
N LEU A 17 -0.80 -4.84 -16.08
CA LEU A 17 -0.05 -5.77 -15.22
C LEU A 17 0.19 -5.17 -13.83
N ALA A 18 0.54 -3.89 -13.76
CA ALA A 18 0.71 -3.14 -12.52
C ALA A 18 -0.61 -3.03 -11.73
N LEU A 19 -1.76 -2.86 -12.41
CA LEU A 19 -3.09 -2.85 -11.77
C LEU A 19 -3.46 -4.21 -11.16
N GLY A 20 -3.03 -5.32 -11.77
CA GLY A 20 -3.26 -6.66 -11.23
C GLY A 20 -2.46 -6.92 -9.96
N PHE A 21 -1.18 -6.53 -9.98
CA PHE A 21 -0.27 -6.67 -8.83
C PHE A 21 -0.71 -5.77 -7.66
N THR A 22 -0.97 -4.49 -7.92
CA THR A 22 -1.45 -3.54 -6.90
C THR A 22 -2.82 -3.93 -6.33
N HIS A 23 -3.74 -4.49 -7.14
CA HIS A 23 -5.00 -4.99 -6.61
C HIS A 23 -4.79 -6.19 -5.67
N TYR A 24 -3.93 -7.14 -6.03
CA TYR A 24 -3.68 -8.29 -5.16
C TYR A 24 -3.07 -7.86 -3.82
N GLU A 25 -2.01 -7.05 -3.84
CA GLU A 25 -1.33 -6.62 -2.61
C GLU A 25 -2.24 -5.72 -1.74
N ALA A 26 -2.89 -4.73 -2.34
CA ALA A 26 -3.73 -3.79 -1.60
C ALA A 26 -5.04 -4.42 -1.13
N CYS A 27 -5.79 -5.03 -2.05
CA CYS A 27 -7.12 -5.53 -1.74
C CYS A 27 -7.03 -6.92 -1.09
N THR A 28 -6.54 -7.91 -1.84
CA THR A 28 -6.61 -9.32 -1.43
C THR A 28 -5.68 -9.66 -0.28
N SER A 29 -4.46 -9.11 -0.27
CA SER A 29 -3.47 -9.41 0.74
C SER A 29 -3.63 -8.53 1.98
N TYR A 30 -3.89 -7.24 1.80
CA TYR A 30 -3.89 -6.29 2.92
C TYR A 30 -5.31 -6.00 3.44
N PHE A 31 -6.13 -5.24 2.71
CA PHE A 31 -7.41 -4.75 3.21
C PHE A 31 -8.44 -5.86 3.46
N MET A 32 -8.41 -6.97 2.73
CA MET A 32 -9.30 -8.11 2.97
C MET A 32 -8.85 -9.01 4.13
N LYS A 33 -7.57 -8.97 4.51
CA LYS A 33 -7.04 -9.74 5.64
C LYS A 33 -6.95 -8.92 6.93
N MET A 34 -7.05 -7.60 6.83
CA MET A 34 -7.06 -6.70 7.98
C MET A 34 -8.38 -6.81 8.74
N ASP A 35 -8.29 -7.23 10.00
CA ASP A 35 -9.40 -7.40 10.94
C ASP A 35 -9.36 -6.37 12.09
N ASN A 36 -8.60 -5.30 11.90
CA ASN A 36 -8.37 -4.24 12.87
C ASN A 36 -8.75 -2.86 12.30
N ASN A 37 -8.69 -1.83 13.16
CA ASN A 37 -9.03 -0.46 12.81
C ASN A 37 -7.80 0.47 12.85
N TYR A 38 -6.60 -0.07 12.62
CA TYR A 38 -5.40 0.75 12.60
C TYR A 38 -5.45 1.77 11.46
N CYS A 39 -4.95 2.97 11.72
CA CYS A 39 -4.81 3.99 10.70
C CYS A 39 -3.56 3.76 9.86
N VAL A 40 -3.73 3.85 8.56
CA VAL A 40 -2.72 3.62 7.53
C VAL A 40 -2.45 4.92 6.79
N ASN A 41 -1.31 5.06 6.13
CA ASN A 41 -1.00 6.27 5.37
C ASN A 41 -2.01 6.49 4.24
N VAL A 42 -2.43 7.75 4.01
CA VAL A 42 -3.41 8.15 2.97
C VAL A 42 -2.91 7.93 1.54
N GLY A 43 -1.62 7.63 1.35
CA GLY A 43 -1.07 7.16 0.09
C GLY A 43 0.22 6.39 0.32
N MET A 44 0.45 5.38 -0.52
CA MET A 44 1.70 4.60 -0.53
C MET A 44 2.90 5.34 -1.15
N SER A 45 2.67 6.54 -1.66
CA SER A 45 3.60 7.50 -2.25
C SER A 45 2.76 8.60 -2.90
N GLU A 46 3.19 9.87 -2.89
CA GLU A 46 2.81 11.06 -3.71
C GLU A 46 1.41 11.27 -4.37
N TYR A 47 0.59 10.24 -4.56
CA TYR A 47 -0.75 10.20 -5.11
C TYR A 47 -1.87 10.40 -4.09
N GLY A 48 -1.54 10.51 -2.80
CA GLY A 48 -2.43 11.24 -1.91
C GLY A 48 -2.58 12.65 -2.50
N THR A 49 -3.78 13.21 -2.51
CA THR A 49 -3.91 14.64 -2.84
C THR A 49 -2.88 15.39 -2.01
N THR A 50 -2.17 16.38 -2.59
CA THR A 50 -1.08 17.09 -1.90
C THR A 50 -1.50 17.65 -0.53
N THR A 51 -2.81 17.83 -0.34
CA THR A 51 -3.47 18.23 0.89
C THR A 51 -3.46 17.18 2.03
N LEU A 52 -3.19 15.91 1.73
CA LEU A 52 -3.23 14.79 2.69
C LEU A 52 -1.85 14.13 2.89
N ALA A 53 -0.78 14.77 2.42
CA ALA A 53 0.58 14.27 2.59
C ALA A 53 0.90 14.09 4.09
N GLY A 54 1.37 12.90 4.47
CA GLY A 54 1.69 12.55 5.85
C GLY A 54 0.48 12.28 6.76
N GLN A 55 -0.75 12.39 6.26
CA GLN A 55 -1.94 12.01 7.01
C GLN A 55 -2.16 10.49 6.99
N THR A 56 -2.89 10.02 8.00
CA THR A 56 -3.35 8.64 8.09
C THR A 56 -4.87 8.57 8.18
N TRP A 57 -5.43 7.43 7.79
CA TRP A 57 -6.87 7.20 7.78
C TRP A 57 -7.20 5.76 8.16
N CYS A 58 -8.43 5.52 8.60
CA CYS A 58 -8.95 4.18 8.83
C CYS A 58 -10.43 4.07 8.45
N TYR A 59 -10.89 2.83 8.30
CA TYR A 59 -12.32 2.53 8.29
C TYR A 59 -12.88 2.49 9.71
N VAL A 60 -14.12 2.96 9.85
CA VAL A 60 -14.89 2.95 11.11
C VAL A 60 -16.33 2.55 10.84
N SER A 61 -17.06 2.17 11.89
CA SER A 61 -18.51 2.01 11.82
C SER A 61 -19.18 3.30 11.35
N ASN A 62 -20.28 3.18 10.60
CA ASN A 62 -21.14 4.32 10.25
C ASN A 62 -21.78 5.02 11.47
N GLU A 63 -21.71 4.42 12.65
CA GLU A 63 -22.12 5.02 13.92
C GLU A 63 -21.09 6.04 14.45
N CYS A 64 -19.86 6.05 13.92
CA CYS A 64 -18.82 6.99 14.30
C CYS A 64 -19.21 8.41 13.88
N ARG A 65 -19.42 9.29 14.86
CA ARG A 65 -19.84 10.68 14.62
C ARG A 65 -18.68 11.62 14.31
N ASP A 66 -17.47 11.26 14.75
CA ASP A 66 -16.28 12.06 14.54
C ASP A 66 -15.42 11.46 13.43
N LEU A 67 -15.62 11.96 12.21
CA LEU A 67 -14.90 11.50 11.02
C LEU A 67 -13.67 12.35 10.69
N ARG A 68 -13.47 13.48 11.38
CA ARG A 68 -12.33 14.40 11.21
C ARG A 68 -11.95 14.67 9.75
N GLY A 69 -12.93 14.95 8.90
CA GLY A 69 -12.74 15.21 7.47
C GLY A 69 -12.91 13.98 6.56
N GLY A 70 -13.15 12.80 7.14
CA GLY A 70 -13.67 11.65 6.42
C GLY A 70 -15.18 11.72 6.20
N ASP A 71 -15.72 10.68 5.54
CA ASP A 71 -17.12 10.63 5.13
C ASP A 71 -17.67 9.19 5.19
N ARG A 72 -18.99 9.07 5.11
CA ARG A 72 -19.67 7.79 4.96
C ARG A 72 -19.35 7.20 3.58
N ILE A 73 -19.01 5.92 3.55
CA ILE A 73 -18.86 5.21 2.29
C ILE A 73 -20.27 4.89 1.76
N PRO A 74 -20.62 5.33 0.53
CA PRO A 74 -21.94 5.08 -0.02
C PRO A 74 -22.17 3.59 -0.24
N ASP A 75 -23.43 3.19 -0.15
CA ASP A 75 -23.85 1.84 -0.48
C ASP A 75 -23.55 1.55 -1.96
N LYS A 76 -23.23 0.29 -2.26
CA LYS A 76 -22.90 -0.12 -3.63
C LYS A 76 -24.06 -0.91 -4.21
N GLU A 77 -24.37 -0.68 -5.47
CA GLU A 77 -25.26 -1.57 -6.20
C GLU A 77 -24.67 -2.98 -6.31
N SER A 78 -25.51 -4.00 -6.09
CA SER A 78 -25.15 -5.38 -6.34
C SER A 78 -24.84 -5.54 -7.83
N PHE A 79 -23.78 -6.29 -8.13
CA PHE A 79 -23.53 -6.72 -9.49
C PHE A 79 -24.22 -8.06 -9.76
N PRO A 80 -24.68 -8.32 -10.99
CA PRO A 80 -25.26 -9.62 -11.29
C PRO A 80 -24.13 -10.65 -11.22
N GLU A 81 -24.24 -11.63 -10.33
CA GLU A 81 -23.18 -12.66 -10.15
C GLU A 81 -22.85 -13.41 -11.44
N VAL A 82 -23.80 -13.46 -12.38
CA VAL A 82 -23.64 -14.07 -13.71
C VAL A 82 -22.55 -13.38 -14.56
N PHE A 83 -22.12 -12.17 -14.23
CA PHE A 83 -21.04 -11.48 -14.96
C PHE A 83 -19.70 -12.18 -14.84
N TRP A 84 -19.42 -12.84 -13.71
CA TRP A 84 -18.15 -13.54 -13.51
C TRP A 84 -17.95 -14.70 -14.49
N PRO A 85 -18.88 -15.68 -14.63
CA PRO A 85 -18.73 -16.73 -15.63
C PRO A 85 -18.79 -16.22 -17.07
N LEU A 86 -19.59 -15.18 -17.35
CA LEU A 86 -19.66 -14.57 -18.70
C LEU A 86 -18.36 -13.86 -19.11
N SER A 87 -17.54 -13.43 -18.15
CA SER A 87 -16.25 -12.80 -18.44
C SER A 87 -15.27 -13.71 -19.20
N ARG A 88 -15.45 -15.04 -19.08
CA ARG A 88 -14.65 -16.07 -19.77
C ARG A 88 -15.09 -16.34 -21.21
N LEU A 89 -16.24 -15.83 -21.64
CA LEU A 89 -16.75 -16.03 -22.99
C LEU A 89 -16.09 -15.08 -24.00
N PRO A 90 -15.95 -15.49 -25.28
CA PRO A 90 -15.52 -14.60 -26.36
C PRO A 90 -16.40 -13.34 -26.43
N THR A 91 -15.80 -12.19 -26.76
CA THR A 91 -16.48 -10.87 -26.76
C THR A 91 -17.81 -10.85 -27.53
N ILE A 92 -17.90 -11.61 -28.63
CA ILE A 92 -19.10 -11.68 -29.48
C ILE A 92 -20.29 -12.34 -28.77
N ILE A 93 -20.04 -13.27 -27.85
CA ILE A 93 -21.05 -13.95 -27.04
C ILE A 93 -21.27 -13.18 -25.73
N ARG A 94 -20.19 -12.66 -25.14
CA ARG A 94 -20.23 -11.93 -23.86
C ARG A 94 -21.11 -10.68 -23.93
N ARG A 95 -20.96 -9.84 -24.96
CA ARG A 95 -21.70 -8.56 -25.08
C ARG A 95 -23.23 -8.72 -25.07
N PRO A 96 -23.85 -9.59 -25.89
CA PRO A 96 -25.29 -9.76 -25.85
C PRO A 96 -25.77 -10.37 -24.51
N LEU A 97 -25.04 -11.34 -23.94
CA LEU A 97 -25.41 -11.94 -22.66
C LEU A 97 -25.32 -10.96 -21.49
N ILE A 98 -24.30 -10.08 -21.47
CA ILE A 98 -24.19 -8.99 -20.50
C ILE A 98 -25.39 -8.04 -20.59
N ARG A 99 -25.82 -7.69 -21.82
CA ARG A 99 -27.00 -6.84 -22.01
C ARG A 99 -28.27 -7.52 -21.49
N ILE A 100 -28.48 -8.79 -21.84
CA ILE A 100 -29.64 -9.58 -21.39
C ILE A 100 -29.63 -9.72 -19.87
N ALA A 101 -28.49 -10.08 -19.27
CA ALA A 101 -28.36 -10.17 -17.82
C ALA A 101 -28.61 -8.81 -17.13
N GLY A 102 -28.16 -7.71 -17.73
CA GLY A 102 -28.44 -6.37 -17.24
C GLY A 102 -29.93 -5.99 -17.29
N TYR A 103 -30.71 -6.52 -18.23
CA TYR A 103 -32.16 -6.32 -18.27
C TYR A 103 -32.90 -7.07 -17.15
N PHE A 104 -32.40 -8.23 -16.73
CA PHE A 104 -33.02 -9.04 -15.68
C PHE A 104 -32.47 -8.76 -14.29
N HIS A 105 -31.35 -8.05 -14.19
CA HIS A 105 -30.80 -7.64 -12.90
C HIS A 105 -31.46 -6.35 -12.44
N THR A 106 -32.11 -6.40 -11.29
CA THR A 106 -32.50 -5.19 -10.55
C THR A 106 -31.43 -4.93 -9.50
N PRO A 107 -30.55 -3.91 -9.70
CA PRO A 107 -29.50 -3.60 -8.73
C PRO A 107 -30.08 -3.45 -7.33
N GLN A 108 -29.57 -4.24 -6.38
CA GLN A 108 -29.96 -4.13 -4.98
C GLN A 108 -28.90 -3.31 -4.26
N PRO A 109 -29.27 -2.31 -3.46
CA PRO A 109 -28.31 -1.63 -2.60
C PRO A 109 -27.68 -2.63 -1.62
N VAL A 110 -26.36 -2.73 -1.65
CA VAL A 110 -25.58 -3.49 -0.67
C VAL A 110 -25.15 -2.48 0.40
N PRO A 111 -25.78 -2.49 1.60
CA PRO A 111 -25.45 -1.56 2.65
C PRO A 111 -24.01 -1.80 3.11
N ARG A 112 -23.19 -0.76 3.06
CA ARG A 112 -21.77 -0.86 3.44
C ARG A 112 -21.59 -0.70 4.94
N ASN A 113 -22.43 0.11 5.59
CA ASN A 113 -22.42 0.39 7.03
C ASN A 113 -21.04 0.78 7.60
N ILE A 114 -20.19 1.36 6.76
CA ILE A 114 -18.85 1.84 7.13
C ILE A 114 -18.69 3.29 6.71
N SER A 115 -17.84 4.00 7.45
CA SER A 115 -17.30 5.31 7.08
C SER A 115 -15.78 5.23 7.07
N TRP A 116 -15.13 6.25 6.54
CA TRP A 116 -13.70 6.44 6.73
C TRP A 116 -13.47 7.72 7.53
N LYS A 117 -12.36 7.79 8.24
CA LYS A 117 -11.96 8.99 8.98
C LYS A 117 -10.47 9.25 8.85
N LEU A 118 -10.07 10.51 8.97
CA LEU A 118 -8.67 10.87 9.20
C LEU A 118 -8.32 10.59 10.67
N CYS A 119 -7.04 10.34 10.90
CA CYS A 119 -6.52 9.93 12.20
C CYS A 119 -5.47 10.89 12.76
N ASP A 120 -5.52 11.09 14.08
CA ASP A 120 -4.60 11.91 14.83
C ASP A 120 -3.62 11.06 15.63
N LYS A 121 -2.46 11.65 15.94
CA LYS A 121 -1.50 11.03 16.86
C LYS A 121 -2.05 11.02 18.28
N GLY A 122 -2.08 9.85 18.90
CA GLY A 122 -2.54 9.69 20.29
C GLY A 122 -3.86 8.93 20.39
N PRO A 123 -5.02 9.57 20.08
CA PRO A 123 -6.32 8.93 20.29
C PRO A 123 -6.58 7.78 19.32
N ASP A 124 -5.95 7.77 18.14
CA ASP A 124 -6.03 6.66 17.20
C ASP A 124 -4.79 5.79 17.23
N ARG A 125 -5.00 4.50 17.03
CA ARG A 125 -3.93 3.55 16.81
C ARG A 125 -3.50 3.66 15.35
N ARG A 126 -2.28 4.11 15.10
CA ARG A 126 -1.74 4.29 13.74
C ARG A 126 -0.60 3.30 13.51
N LEU A 127 -0.58 2.64 12.36
CA LEU A 127 0.52 1.73 12.01
C LEU A 127 1.86 2.45 11.99
N ARG A 128 1.87 3.74 11.63
CA ARG A 128 3.07 4.58 11.63
C ARG A 128 3.71 4.76 13.02
N ASP A 129 2.94 4.59 14.09
CA ASP A 129 3.45 4.72 15.46
C ASP A 129 3.96 3.38 16.02
N MET A 130 3.77 2.26 15.31
CA MET A 130 4.27 0.95 15.71
C MET A 130 5.76 0.82 15.39
N LEU A 131 6.47 -0.01 16.15
CA LEU A 131 7.86 -0.33 15.86
C LEU A 131 7.95 -1.23 14.60
N PRO A 132 9.07 -1.19 13.86
CA PRO A 132 9.26 -2.05 12.68
C PRO A 132 8.95 -3.51 12.97
N LEU A 133 9.50 -4.08 14.05
CA LEU A 133 9.28 -5.48 14.40
C LEU A 133 7.79 -5.80 14.63
N GLU A 134 7.05 -4.94 15.31
CA GLU A 134 5.61 -5.15 15.57
C GLU A 134 4.79 -5.14 14.27
N VAL A 135 5.13 -4.28 13.30
CA VAL A 135 4.46 -4.25 11.99
C VAL A 135 4.81 -5.48 11.15
N LEU A 136 6.05 -5.96 11.23
CA LEU A 136 6.51 -7.17 10.53
C LEU A 136 5.81 -8.42 11.07
N GLU A 137 5.77 -8.58 12.40
CA GLU A 137 5.05 -9.68 13.07
C GLU A 137 3.54 -9.63 12.79
N MET A 138 2.95 -8.43 12.80
CA MET A 138 1.54 -8.25 12.44
C MET A 138 1.29 -8.69 10.98
N ALA A 139 2.14 -8.26 10.03
CA ALA A 139 2.02 -8.63 8.62
C ALA A 139 2.10 -10.15 8.40
N GLU A 140 3.00 -10.82 9.12
CA GLU A 140 3.13 -12.27 9.09
C GLU A 140 1.89 -12.96 9.69
N SER A 141 1.39 -12.48 10.84
CA SER A 141 0.22 -13.06 11.51
C SER A 141 -1.05 -13.04 10.66
N MET A 142 -1.18 -12.03 9.79
CA MET A 142 -2.30 -11.89 8.86
C MET A 142 -2.02 -12.52 7.48
N ASP A 143 -0.89 -13.22 7.30
CA ASP A 143 -0.46 -13.78 6.02
C ASP A 143 -0.45 -12.74 4.87
N SER A 144 -0.10 -11.49 5.16
CA SER A 144 -0.05 -10.42 4.15
C SER A 144 1.36 -10.25 3.57
N VAL A 145 1.45 -9.67 2.37
CA VAL A 145 2.70 -9.20 1.79
C VAL A 145 3.36 -8.17 2.73
N VAL A 146 4.44 -8.57 3.38
CA VAL A 146 5.13 -7.79 4.43
C VAL A 146 5.64 -6.44 3.90
N GLY A 147 6.23 -6.44 2.70
CA GLY A 147 6.69 -5.21 2.05
C GLY A 147 5.56 -4.20 1.81
N PHE A 148 4.36 -4.70 1.46
CA PHE A 148 3.19 -3.84 1.27
C PHE A 148 2.68 -3.26 2.59
N VAL A 149 2.55 -4.07 3.64
CA VAL A 149 2.07 -3.64 4.96
C VAL A 149 2.94 -2.53 5.53
N THR A 150 4.26 -2.66 5.41
CA THR A 150 5.23 -1.67 5.90
C THR A 150 5.19 -0.37 5.08
N LYS A 151 4.93 -0.45 3.78
CA LYS A 151 4.65 0.74 2.93
C LYS A 151 3.34 1.43 3.27
N MET A 152 2.35 0.70 3.79
CA MET A 152 1.12 1.28 4.35
C MET A 152 1.33 1.92 5.72
N ALA A 153 2.29 1.41 6.49
CA ALA A 153 2.62 1.89 7.83
C ALA A 153 3.52 3.13 7.81
N TYR A 154 4.57 3.13 7.01
CA TYR A 154 5.68 4.07 7.14
C TYR A 154 5.82 5.00 5.95
N GLN A 155 6.52 6.12 6.17
CA GLN A 155 6.94 6.95 5.04
C GLN A 155 7.93 6.18 4.16
N ARG A 156 7.99 6.56 2.89
CA ARG A 156 8.80 5.89 1.88
C ARG A 156 9.69 6.92 1.18
N LEU A 157 10.98 6.63 1.05
CA LEU A 157 11.84 7.32 0.09
C LEU A 157 11.44 6.89 -1.32
N LEU A 158 11.07 7.86 -2.15
CA LEU A 158 10.51 7.56 -3.45
C LEU A 158 11.60 7.30 -4.49
N PRO A 159 11.49 6.19 -5.24
CA PRO A 159 12.27 6.00 -6.44
C PRO A 159 11.76 6.86 -7.61
N PRO A 160 12.59 7.10 -8.64
CA PRO A 160 13.96 6.59 -8.80
C PRO A 160 15.03 7.39 -8.05
N GLU A 161 14.70 8.56 -7.50
CA GLU A 161 15.67 9.47 -6.91
C GLU A 161 16.33 8.90 -5.65
N HIS A 162 15.60 8.06 -4.91
CA HIS A 162 16.02 7.56 -3.62
C HIS A 162 15.76 6.06 -3.47
N THR A 163 16.69 5.24 -3.98
CA THR A 163 16.75 3.79 -3.71
C THR A 163 17.84 3.46 -2.70
N TRP A 164 17.86 2.23 -2.19
CA TRP A 164 18.88 1.75 -1.27
C TRP A 164 20.29 1.93 -1.84
N ASP A 165 20.49 1.63 -3.13
CA ASP A 165 21.78 1.80 -3.79
C ASP A 165 22.30 3.23 -3.75
N THR A 166 21.40 4.22 -3.77
CA THR A 166 21.77 5.64 -3.71
C THR A 166 22.12 6.11 -2.30
N VAL A 167 21.56 5.50 -1.25
CA VAL A 167 21.76 5.96 0.14
C VAL A 167 22.69 5.06 0.95
N LYS A 168 22.92 3.80 0.53
CA LYS A 168 23.63 2.79 1.33
C LYS A 168 25.01 3.22 1.78
N GLN A 169 25.76 3.97 0.96
CA GLN A 169 27.09 4.45 1.34
C GLN A 169 27.02 5.47 2.48
N ALA A 170 26.10 6.43 2.40
CA ALA A 170 25.88 7.42 3.47
C ALA A 170 25.37 6.75 4.75
N VAL A 171 24.47 5.76 4.64
CA VAL A 171 23.95 4.99 5.77
C VAL A 171 25.05 4.15 6.42
N ALA A 172 25.88 3.46 5.64
CA ALA A 172 27.00 2.67 6.14
C ALA A 172 28.08 3.55 6.82
N ALA A 173 28.31 4.75 6.32
CA ALA A 173 29.25 5.70 6.93
C ALA A 173 28.68 6.45 8.14
N GLY A 174 27.38 6.34 8.42
CA GLY A 174 26.68 7.21 9.38
C GLY A 174 26.70 8.70 8.98
N ASP A 175 26.98 9.01 7.71
CA ASP A 175 27.08 10.37 7.20
C ASP A 175 25.68 10.93 6.90
N THR A 176 25.01 11.35 7.97
CA THR A 176 23.67 11.96 7.87
C THR A 176 23.67 13.24 7.04
N ALA A 177 24.79 13.91 6.77
CA ALA A 177 24.79 15.12 5.95
C ALA A 177 24.55 14.81 4.46
N GLN A 178 24.97 13.63 4.00
CA GLN A 178 24.81 13.17 2.61
C GLN A 178 23.48 12.45 2.34
N MET A 179 22.72 12.13 3.39
CA MET A 179 21.43 11.47 3.26
C MET A 179 20.34 12.43 2.73
N PRO A 180 19.34 11.95 1.98
CA PRO A 180 18.17 12.74 1.61
C PRO A 180 17.50 13.36 2.85
N LYS A 181 16.99 14.59 2.72
CA LYS A 181 16.37 15.33 3.84
C LYS A 181 15.31 14.49 4.57
N LEU A 182 14.46 13.78 3.83
CA LEU A 182 13.40 12.96 4.42
C LEU A 182 13.95 11.82 5.29
N LEU A 183 15.03 11.16 4.85
CA LEU A 183 15.69 10.11 5.61
C LEU A 183 16.35 10.66 6.88
N ARG A 184 17.05 11.80 6.76
CA ARG A 184 17.67 12.48 7.91
C ARG A 184 16.66 12.86 8.96
N ASP A 185 15.55 13.46 8.54
CA ASP A 185 14.49 13.91 9.43
C ASP A 185 13.85 12.71 10.14
N ALA A 186 13.61 11.61 9.43
CA ALA A 186 13.08 10.37 10.01
C ALA A 186 14.03 9.75 11.05
N ILE A 187 15.33 9.65 10.75
CA ILE A 187 16.36 9.16 11.68
C ILE A 187 16.40 10.03 12.95
N ALA A 188 16.45 11.36 12.78
CA ALA A 188 16.49 12.30 13.89
C ALA A 188 15.24 12.24 14.77
N ALA A 189 14.06 12.04 14.15
CA ALA A 189 12.78 11.91 14.84
C ALA A 189 12.55 10.51 15.43
N LYS A 190 13.42 9.53 15.15
CA LYS A 190 13.20 8.10 15.42
C LYS A 190 11.86 7.61 14.86
N GLU A 191 11.54 8.05 13.64
CA GLU A 191 10.39 7.55 12.89
C GLU A 191 10.84 6.52 11.86
N PRO A 192 10.13 5.38 11.72
CA PRO A 192 10.48 4.41 10.70
C PRO A 192 10.29 4.96 9.28
N ILE A 193 11.22 4.65 8.39
CA ILE A 193 11.16 5.00 6.96
C ILE A 193 11.57 3.81 6.09
N VAL A 194 10.82 3.59 5.01
CA VAL A 194 11.06 2.53 4.02
C VAL A 194 11.93 3.08 2.89
N VAL A 195 12.92 2.29 2.48
CA VAL A 195 13.77 2.55 1.32
C VAL A 195 13.76 1.30 0.43
N ASP A 196 13.27 1.41 -0.80
CA ASP A 196 13.27 0.27 -1.72
C ASP A 196 14.66 -0.05 -2.25
N LEU A 197 14.90 -1.34 -2.54
CA LEU A 197 16.14 -1.76 -3.19
C LEU A 197 16.18 -1.36 -4.66
N ASP A 198 15.04 -1.41 -5.35
CA ASP A 198 14.91 -1.14 -6.78
C ASP A 198 14.01 0.07 -7.08
N PRO A 199 14.18 0.71 -8.26
CA PRO A 199 13.34 1.82 -8.68
C PRO A 199 11.85 1.48 -8.82
N GLU A 200 11.53 0.22 -9.12
CA GLU A 200 10.14 -0.22 -9.26
C GLU A 200 9.47 -0.47 -7.89
N GLY A 201 10.27 -0.60 -6.82
CA GLY A 201 9.83 -0.89 -5.47
C GLY A 201 9.17 -2.26 -5.32
N HIS A 202 9.61 -3.21 -6.15
CA HIS A 202 9.01 -4.54 -6.21
C HIS A 202 9.86 -5.61 -5.56
N LEU A 203 11.18 -5.44 -5.42
CA LEU A 203 12.08 -6.45 -4.85
C LEU A 203 12.06 -6.37 -3.31
N GLY A 204 13.23 -6.29 -2.68
CA GLY A 204 13.36 -6.06 -1.26
C GLY A 204 13.25 -4.58 -0.87
N GLN A 205 13.26 -4.35 0.43
CA GLN A 205 13.34 -3.00 0.99
C GLN A 205 14.13 -3.00 2.30
N ARG A 206 14.51 -1.81 2.74
CA ARG A 206 15.06 -1.55 4.07
C ARG A 206 14.09 -0.71 4.86
N ILE A 207 14.01 -0.96 6.16
CA ILE A 207 13.33 -0.07 7.11
C ILE A 207 14.39 0.49 8.03
N ILE A 208 14.50 1.81 8.11
CA ILE A 208 15.44 2.49 9.00
C ILE A 208 14.63 3.10 10.14
N HIS A 209 15.03 2.83 11.38
CA HIS A 209 14.39 3.37 12.58
C HIS A 209 15.46 3.79 13.60
N GLY A 210 15.71 5.09 13.70
CA GLY A 210 16.84 5.61 14.46
C GLY A 210 18.16 5.11 13.87
N ALA A 211 18.93 4.35 14.65
CA ALA A 211 20.15 3.70 14.20
C ALA A 211 19.93 2.30 13.63
N GLU A 212 18.74 1.70 13.78
CA GLU A 212 18.54 0.31 13.38
C GLU A 212 18.14 0.20 11.91
N VAL A 213 18.68 -0.79 11.21
CA VAL A 213 18.29 -1.13 9.83
C VAL A 213 17.68 -2.53 9.81
N TYR A 214 16.46 -2.65 9.30
CA TYR A 214 15.79 -3.93 9.08
C TYR A 214 15.85 -4.27 7.60
N GLU A 215 16.21 -5.51 7.30
CA GLU A 215 16.33 -6.01 5.94
C GLU A 215 15.12 -6.88 5.61
N LEU A 216 14.41 -6.52 4.55
CA LEU A 216 13.31 -7.29 4.00
C LEU A 216 13.71 -7.73 2.60
N GLU A 217 13.96 -9.03 2.45
CA GLU A 217 14.32 -9.61 1.16
C GLU A 217 13.11 -10.31 0.56
N GLN A 218 12.74 -9.92 -0.65
CA GLN A 218 11.64 -10.56 -1.34
C GLN A 218 12.13 -11.78 -2.11
N HIS A 219 11.51 -12.93 -1.84
CA HIS A 219 11.74 -14.19 -2.52
C HIS A 219 10.45 -14.69 -3.14
N CYS A 220 9.93 -13.98 -4.15
CA CYS A 220 8.72 -14.43 -4.84
C CYS A 220 9.02 -15.65 -5.71
N GLY A 221 8.26 -16.72 -5.46
CA GLY A 221 8.29 -17.92 -6.29
C GLY A 221 7.26 -17.85 -7.43
N PRO A 222 7.21 -18.88 -8.29
CA PRO A 222 6.16 -19.01 -9.31
C PRO A 222 4.74 -19.10 -8.70
N GLU A 223 4.63 -19.44 -7.42
CA GLU A 223 3.35 -19.49 -6.67
C GLU A 223 2.89 -18.12 -6.14
N GLY A 224 3.71 -17.08 -6.29
CA GLY A 224 3.38 -15.70 -5.89
C GLY A 224 4.19 -15.17 -4.70
N CYS A 225 3.76 -14.00 -4.22
CA CYS A 225 4.37 -13.25 -3.12
C CYS A 225 3.40 -13.23 -1.93
N GLY A 226 3.55 -14.15 -0.97
CA GLY A 226 2.84 -14.14 0.31
C GLY A 226 3.77 -13.76 1.48
N ALA A 227 3.31 -13.84 2.72
CA ALA A 227 4.10 -13.47 3.91
C ALA A 227 5.41 -14.29 4.02
N LYS A 228 5.32 -15.60 3.77
CA LYS A 228 6.45 -16.54 3.86
C LYS A 228 7.58 -16.25 2.86
N GLN A 229 7.30 -15.46 1.83
CA GLN A 229 8.23 -15.05 0.79
C GLN A 229 8.97 -13.74 1.13
N TRP A 230 8.76 -13.19 2.33
CA TRP A 230 9.42 -11.98 2.81
C TRP A 230 10.14 -12.23 4.15
N PRO A 231 11.23 -13.02 4.16
CA PRO A 231 12.07 -13.10 5.34
C PRO A 231 12.56 -11.70 5.72
N PHE A 232 12.44 -11.40 7.00
CA PHE A 232 12.96 -10.17 7.58
C PHE A 232 13.96 -10.49 8.69
N ARG A 233 14.94 -9.60 8.86
CA ARG A 233 15.89 -9.64 9.98
C ARG A 233 16.27 -8.24 10.42
N ARG A 234 16.63 -8.10 11.69
CA ARG A 234 17.40 -6.94 12.15
C ARG A 234 18.79 -7.06 11.54
N GLY A 235 19.18 -6.08 10.73
CA GLY A 235 20.51 -5.94 10.15
C GLY A 235 21.47 -5.25 11.12
N ASN A 236 22.55 -4.70 10.56
CA ASN A 236 23.49 -3.86 11.31
C ASN A 236 22.93 -2.46 11.50
N ASP A 237 23.45 -1.74 12.49
CA ASP A 237 23.05 -0.37 12.75
C ASP A 237 23.68 0.59 11.72
N VAL A 238 23.12 1.79 11.59
CA VAL A 238 23.65 2.90 10.78
C VAL A 238 25.06 3.21 11.27
N GLY A 239 26.06 3.18 10.38
CA GLY A 239 27.48 3.26 10.73
C GLY A 239 28.18 1.89 10.88
N GLU A 240 27.44 0.78 10.83
CA GLU A 240 27.95 -0.59 11.04
C GLU A 240 27.65 -1.55 9.87
N LEU A 241 27.11 -1.04 8.76
CA LEU A 241 26.75 -1.81 7.56
C LEU A 241 27.96 -2.24 6.72
#